data_AF-A0A6F8ZR49-F1
#
_entry.id   AF-A0A6F8ZR49-F1
#
_cell.length_a   1.000
_cell.length_b   1.000
_cell.length_c   1.000
_cell.angle_alpha   90.00
_cell.angle_beta   90.00
_cell.angle_gamma   90.00
#
_symmetry.space_group_name_H-M   'P 1'
#
loop_
_entity.id
_entity.type
_entity.pdbx_description
1 polymer ?
#
loop_
_entity_poly.entity_id
_entity_poly.type
_entity_poly.pdbx_seq_one_letter_code
_entity_poly.pdbx_strand_id
1 'polypeptide(L)'
;MGPGCTDFLGQVFCTLGEVVGSMGSCMEKPLIGIPGKKCGTIIVRAEELSNCRESVMLQFCGNKLDKKDFFGKSDPFLVFYRGNEDGSFTICHKTEVMKNTLDPVWQAFKIPVKALCNGDYDR
;
A
#
# COMPACT_ATOMS: atom_id res chain seq x y z
N MET A 1 22.42 7.34 18.57
CA MET A 1 21.75 7.27 17.25
C MET A 1 20.34 7.82 17.43
N GLY A 2 20.04 8.96 16.80
CA GLY A 2 18.72 9.61 16.93
C GLY A 2 17.70 9.05 15.92
N PRO A 3 16.40 9.31 16.11
CA PRO A 3 15.38 8.93 15.16
C PRO A 3 15.50 9.84 13.92
N GLY A 4 15.74 9.26 12.74
CA GLY A 4 15.60 10.03 11.49
C GLY A 4 16.49 9.67 10.30
N CYS A 5 17.50 8.81 10.41
CA CYS A 5 18.25 8.40 9.22
C CYS A 5 17.67 7.12 8.63
N THR A 6 17.04 7.22 7.46
CA THR A 6 16.74 6.07 6.62
C THR A 6 18.01 5.57 5.95
N ASP A 7 18.25 4.27 5.95
CA ASP A 7 19.41 3.67 5.27
C ASP A 7 19.25 3.72 3.75
N PHE A 8 20.29 4.14 3.02
CA PHE A 8 20.31 4.06 1.57
C PHE A 8 20.44 2.59 1.13
N LEU A 9 19.45 2.10 0.39
CA LEU A 9 19.43 0.72 -0.10
C LEU A 9 19.98 0.59 -1.52
N GLY A 10 19.85 1.62 -2.36
CA GLY A 10 20.30 1.64 -3.75
C GLY A 10 19.46 2.59 -4.63
N GLN A 11 19.77 2.66 -5.91
CA GLN A 11 19.07 3.51 -6.90
C GLN A 11 18.98 2.84 -8.28
N VAL A 12 18.09 3.36 -9.14
CA VAL A 12 18.02 3.04 -10.57
C VAL A 12 17.62 4.30 -11.35
N PHE A 13 18.00 4.38 -12.62
CA PHE A 13 17.54 5.40 -13.55
C PHE A 13 16.78 4.76 -14.72
N CYS A 14 15.66 5.36 -15.10
CA CYS A 14 14.85 4.97 -16.24
C CYS A 14 13.99 6.16 -16.70
N THR A 15 13.57 6.13 -17.96
CA THR A 15 12.57 7.02 -18.54
C THR A 15 11.16 6.48 -18.28
N LEU A 16 10.16 7.35 -18.33
CA LEU A 16 8.76 6.92 -18.27
C LEU A 16 8.41 5.96 -19.43
N GLY A 17 8.97 6.19 -20.62
CA GLY A 17 8.74 5.34 -21.78
C GLY A 17 9.27 3.91 -21.60
N GLU A 18 10.37 3.72 -20.88
CA GLU A 18 10.85 2.38 -20.51
C GLU A 18 9.88 1.64 -19.59
N VAL A 19 9.25 2.35 -18.64
CA VAL A 19 8.28 1.74 -17.72
C VAL A 19 6.99 1.39 -18.46
N VAL A 20 6.40 2.35 -19.16
CA VAL A 20 5.12 2.16 -19.87
C VAL A 20 5.26 1.20 -21.05
N GLY A 21 6.41 1.18 -21.73
CA GLY A 21 6.69 0.28 -22.84
C GLY A 21 7.08 -1.15 -22.43
N SER A 22 7.28 -1.41 -21.14
CA SER A 22 7.56 -2.77 -20.64
C SER A 22 6.30 -3.65 -20.67
N MET A 23 6.48 -4.96 -20.70
CA MET A 23 5.36 -5.90 -20.70
C MET A 23 4.47 -5.66 -19.47
N GLY A 24 3.18 -5.42 -19.70
CA GLY A 24 2.22 -5.12 -18.64
C GLY A 24 2.50 -3.80 -17.90
N SER A 25 3.20 -2.83 -18.54
CA SER A 25 3.63 -1.57 -17.91
C SER A 25 4.39 -1.79 -16.59
N CYS A 26 5.10 -2.92 -16.47
CA CYS A 26 5.79 -3.35 -15.26
C CYS A 26 7.28 -3.62 -15.54
N MET A 27 8.13 -2.72 -15.06
CA MET A 27 9.58 -2.79 -15.23
C MET A 27 10.25 -3.31 -13.96
N GLU A 28 11.12 -4.29 -14.09
CA GLU A 28 11.95 -4.82 -13.00
C GLU A 28 13.44 -4.49 -13.28
N LYS A 29 14.14 -3.84 -12.33
CA LYS A 29 15.57 -3.51 -12.48
C LYS A 29 16.36 -3.71 -11.17
N PRO A 30 17.61 -4.20 -11.24
CA PRO A 30 18.45 -4.32 -10.05
C PRO A 30 18.83 -2.95 -9.48
N LEU A 31 18.89 -2.84 -8.16
CA LEU A 31 19.38 -1.64 -7.48
C LEU A 31 20.92 -1.55 -7.58
N ILE A 32 21.41 -0.35 -7.92
CA ILE A 32 22.83 -0.02 -8.00
C ILE A 32 23.21 1.09 -7.00
N GLY A 33 24.49 1.46 -6.92
CA GLY A 33 24.95 2.63 -6.14
C GLY A 33 25.64 2.33 -4.82
N ILE A 34 25.71 1.06 -4.39
CA ILE A 34 26.56 0.62 -3.28
C ILE A 34 27.67 -0.28 -3.84
N PRO A 35 28.93 0.19 -3.91
CA PRO A 35 30.03 -0.59 -4.46
C PRO A 35 30.20 -1.95 -3.76
N GLY A 36 30.34 -3.01 -4.55
CA GLY A 36 30.57 -4.36 -4.04
C GLY A 36 29.37 -5.04 -3.35
N LYS A 37 28.18 -4.42 -3.35
CA LYS A 37 26.97 -4.96 -2.72
C LYS A 37 25.87 -5.23 -3.74
N LYS A 38 25.26 -6.43 -3.68
CA LYS A 38 23.98 -6.70 -4.34
C LYS A 38 22.86 -6.13 -3.47
N CYS A 39 22.12 -5.17 -3.99
CA CYS A 39 21.13 -4.39 -3.24
C CYS A 39 19.68 -4.84 -3.45
N GLY A 40 19.45 -5.95 -4.15
CA GLY A 40 18.13 -6.42 -4.53
C GLY A 40 17.62 -5.77 -5.82
N THR A 41 16.31 -5.86 -6.04
CA THR A 41 15.65 -5.44 -7.28
C THR A 41 14.46 -4.54 -6.93
N ILE A 42 14.21 -3.54 -7.77
CA ILE A 42 13.00 -2.71 -7.72
C ILE A 42 12.06 -3.08 -8.87
N ILE A 43 10.77 -3.20 -8.56
CA ILE A 43 9.70 -3.38 -9.54
C ILE A 43 8.92 -2.07 -9.58
N VAL A 44 8.78 -1.50 -10.77
CA VAL A 44 8.08 -0.23 -11.02
C VAL A 44 6.94 -0.52 -12.00
N ARG A 45 5.71 -0.24 -11.57
CA ARG A 45 4.53 -0.37 -12.42
C ARG A 45 3.92 0.99 -12.73
N ALA A 46 3.60 1.22 -14.00
CA ALA A 46 2.80 2.34 -14.43
C ALA A 46 1.34 1.91 -14.61
N GLU A 47 0.42 2.71 -14.08
CA GLU A 47 -1.02 2.55 -14.27
C GLU A 47 -1.58 3.87 -14.78
N GLU A 48 -2.37 3.83 -15.84
CA GLU A 48 -3.14 4.99 -16.27
C GLU A 48 -4.32 5.20 -15.30
N LEU A 49 -4.49 6.43 -14.83
CA LEU A 49 -5.58 6.78 -13.92
C LEU A 49 -6.58 7.65 -14.66
N SER A 50 -7.85 7.24 -14.64
CA SER A 50 -8.94 8.09 -15.11
C SER A 50 -9.07 9.34 -14.22
N ASN A 51 -9.51 10.45 -14.81
CA ASN A 51 -9.67 11.70 -14.06
C ASN A 51 -10.95 11.65 -13.20
N CYS A 52 -10.90 10.91 -12.10
CA CYS A 52 -11.96 10.83 -11.11
C CYS A 52 -11.55 11.60 -9.84
N ARG A 53 -12.35 12.62 -9.48
CA ARG A 53 -12.15 13.43 -8.26
C ARG A 53 -13.01 12.94 -7.09
N GLU A 54 -13.76 11.86 -7.29
CA GLU A 54 -14.62 11.31 -6.27
C GLU A 54 -13.84 10.55 -5.20
N SER A 55 -14.48 10.45 -4.05
CA SER A 55 -13.89 9.93 -2.84
C SER A 55 -14.99 9.46 -1.92
N VAL A 56 -14.77 8.32 -1.29
CA VAL A 56 -15.70 7.74 -0.33
C VAL A 56 -15.27 8.11 1.09
N MET A 57 -16.23 8.46 1.92
CA MET A 57 -16.05 8.62 3.36
C MET A 57 -16.54 7.33 4.02
N LEU A 58 -15.68 6.68 4.78
CA LEU A 58 -15.97 5.39 5.39
C LEU A 58 -15.66 5.44 6.88
N GLN A 59 -16.42 4.67 7.66
CA GLN A 59 -16.13 4.39 9.06
C GLN A 59 -16.41 2.92 9.32
N PHE A 60 -15.53 2.28 10.09
CA PHE A 60 -15.63 0.87 10.42
C PHE A 60 -15.64 0.66 11.92
N CYS A 61 -16.28 -0.42 12.35
CA CYS A 61 -16.14 -0.96 13.69
C CYS A 61 -15.98 -2.48 13.63
N GLY A 62 -15.32 -3.03 14.64
CA GLY A 62 -15.30 -4.46 14.93
C GLY A 62 -16.15 -4.73 16.17
N ASN A 63 -16.72 -5.92 16.27
CA ASN A 63 -17.43 -6.36 17.46
C ASN A 63 -16.94 -7.75 17.85
N LYS A 64 -16.61 -7.94 19.14
CA LYS A 64 -16.18 -9.22 19.70
C LYS A 64 -15.06 -9.91 18.89
N LEU A 65 -14.05 -9.16 18.49
CA LEU A 65 -12.87 -9.73 17.84
C LEU A 65 -12.16 -10.74 18.76
N ASP A 66 -11.44 -11.68 18.16
CA ASP A 66 -10.67 -12.66 18.94
C ASP A 66 -9.58 -11.97 19.76
N LYS A 67 -9.45 -12.40 21.02
CA LYS A 67 -8.34 -12.03 21.90
C LYS A 67 -7.11 -12.84 21.48
N LYS A 68 -6.14 -12.19 20.84
CA LYS A 68 -4.91 -12.86 20.38
C LYS A 68 -3.71 -12.68 21.31
N ASP A 69 -3.79 -11.80 22.30
CA ASP A 69 -2.71 -11.54 23.26
C ASP A 69 -2.87 -12.30 24.59
N PHE A 70 -1.75 -12.85 25.09
CA PHE A 70 -1.72 -13.63 26.33
C PHE A 70 -2.02 -12.78 27.58
N PHE A 71 -1.58 -11.51 27.61
CA PHE A 71 -1.81 -10.56 28.69
C PHE A 71 -2.37 -9.23 28.15
N GLY A 72 -3.61 -9.25 27.65
CA GLY A 72 -4.32 -8.08 27.13
C GLY A 72 -5.40 -8.46 26.12
N LYS A 73 -6.21 -7.52 25.65
CA LYS A 73 -7.01 -7.69 24.42
C LYS A 73 -6.11 -7.41 23.21
N SER A 74 -6.65 -7.65 22.01
CA SER A 74 -5.95 -7.40 20.75
C SER A 74 -5.75 -5.90 20.47
N ASP A 75 -4.82 -5.61 19.56
CA ASP A 75 -4.55 -4.28 18.99
C ASP A 75 -4.98 -4.20 17.51
N PRO A 76 -6.29 -4.27 17.19
CA PRO A 76 -6.77 -4.41 15.82
C PRO A 76 -6.55 -3.16 14.93
N PHE A 77 -6.27 -3.41 13.65
CA PHE A 77 -6.21 -2.43 12.57
C PHE A 77 -6.71 -3.06 11.25
N LEU A 78 -7.07 -2.23 10.28
CA LEU A 78 -7.48 -2.66 8.94
C LEU A 78 -6.45 -2.24 7.90
N VAL A 79 -6.28 -3.09 6.89
CA VAL A 79 -5.53 -2.77 5.67
C VAL A 79 -6.44 -3.07 4.48
N PHE A 80 -6.65 -2.07 3.64
CA PHE A 80 -7.47 -2.17 2.43
C PHE A 80 -6.56 -2.47 1.25
N TYR A 81 -6.91 -3.50 0.49
CA TYR A 81 -6.19 -3.94 -0.69
C TYR A 81 -7.09 -3.81 -1.93
N ARG A 82 -6.56 -3.23 -3.00
CA ARG A 82 -7.13 -3.27 -4.35
C ARG A 82 -6.51 -4.45 -5.11
N GLY A 83 -7.36 -5.30 -5.68
CA GLY A 83 -6.93 -6.30 -6.65
C GLY A 83 -6.57 -5.66 -7.99
N ASN A 84 -5.43 -6.05 -8.56
CA ASN A 84 -4.97 -5.61 -9.87
C ASN A 84 -5.29 -6.67 -10.94
N GLU A 85 -5.23 -6.31 -12.23
CA GLU A 85 -5.59 -7.21 -13.34
C GLU A 85 -4.70 -8.45 -13.45
N ASP A 86 -3.46 -8.34 -12.97
CA ASP A 86 -2.50 -9.43 -12.94
C ASP A 86 -2.64 -10.33 -11.70
N GLY A 87 -3.68 -10.14 -10.88
CA GLY A 87 -3.94 -10.89 -9.65
C GLY A 87 -3.11 -10.45 -8.45
N SER A 88 -2.28 -9.41 -8.58
CA SER A 88 -1.57 -8.82 -7.45
C SER A 88 -2.49 -7.89 -6.63
N PHE A 89 -2.04 -7.51 -5.43
CA PHE A 89 -2.79 -6.60 -4.55
C PHE A 89 -1.95 -5.38 -4.17
N THR A 90 -2.55 -4.19 -4.24
CA THR A 90 -1.94 -2.93 -3.82
C THR A 90 -2.63 -2.41 -2.56
N ILE A 91 -1.86 -1.98 -1.56
CA ILE A 91 -2.42 -1.36 -0.35
C ILE A 91 -2.94 0.03 -0.69
N CYS A 92 -4.21 0.28 -0.38
CA CYS A 92 -4.90 1.54 -0.68
C CYS A 92 -5.05 2.40 0.58
N HIS A 93 -5.20 1.77 1.73
CA HIS A 93 -5.38 2.44 3.01
C HIS A 93 -5.01 1.53 4.17
N LYS A 94 -4.54 2.13 5.26
CA LYS A 94 -4.31 1.47 6.54
C LYS A 94 -4.83 2.38 7.65
N THR A 95 -5.64 1.82 8.54
CA THR A 95 -6.18 2.56 9.69
C THR A 95 -5.14 2.72 10.79
N GLU A 96 -5.45 3.54 11.78
CA GLU A 96 -4.79 3.50 13.07
C GLU A 96 -4.93 2.13 13.75
N VAL A 97 -4.00 1.85 14.66
CA VAL A 97 -4.04 0.70 15.53
C VAL A 97 -4.84 1.07 16.78
N MET A 98 -5.93 0.36 17.03
CA MET A 98 -6.77 0.55 18.22
C MET A 98 -6.26 -0.38 19.33
N LYS A 99 -5.71 0.18 20.40
CA LYS A 99 -5.05 -0.64 21.43
C LYS A 99 -6.02 -1.31 22.40
N ASN A 100 -5.72 -2.54 22.79
CA ASN A 100 -6.35 -3.28 23.87
C ASN A 100 -7.89 -3.27 23.80
N THR A 101 -8.46 -3.58 22.64
CA THR A 101 -9.91 -3.65 22.43
C THR A 101 -10.31 -4.82 21.54
N LEU A 102 -11.46 -5.42 21.81
CA LEU A 102 -12.10 -6.40 20.92
C LEU A 102 -13.29 -5.79 20.17
N ASP A 103 -13.61 -4.52 20.46
CA ASP A 103 -14.72 -3.77 19.88
C ASP A 103 -14.21 -2.43 19.34
N PRO A 104 -13.25 -2.42 18.38
CA PRO A 104 -12.68 -1.19 17.87
C PRO A 104 -13.73 -0.37 17.10
N VAL A 105 -13.66 0.94 17.23
CA VAL A 105 -14.29 1.89 16.30
C VAL A 105 -13.17 2.75 15.73
N TRP A 106 -12.87 2.56 14.45
CA TRP A 106 -11.84 3.34 13.78
C TRP A 106 -12.38 4.72 13.38
N GLN A 107 -11.50 5.71 13.30
CA GLN A 107 -11.86 7.06 12.85
C GLN A 107 -12.40 7.01 11.41
N ALA A 108 -13.35 7.91 11.12
CA ALA A 108 -13.81 8.07 9.75
C ALA A 108 -12.66 8.57 8.87
N PHE A 109 -12.51 8.00 7.69
CA PHE A 109 -11.45 8.36 6.75
C PHE A 109 -11.99 8.49 5.33
N LYS A 110 -11.20 9.17 4.50
CA LYS A 110 -11.54 9.46 3.10
C LYS A 110 -10.56 8.73 2.18
N ILE A 111 -11.08 7.90 1.27
CA ILE A 111 -10.27 7.24 0.23
C ILE A 111 -10.73 7.73 -1.15
N PRO A 112 -9.81 8.18 -2.02
CA PRO A 112 -10.13 8.46 -3.42
C PRO A 112 -10.62 7.18 -4.14
N VAL A 113 -11.66 7.26 -4.96
CA VAL A 113 -12.18 6.10 -5.71
C VAL A 113 -11.09 5.47 -6.58
N LYS A 114 -10.21 6.29 -7.16
CA LYS A 114 -9.04 5.83 -7.92
C LYS A 114 -8.10 4.90 -7.14
N ALA A 115 -8.00 5.07 -5.82
CA ALA A 115 -7.16 4.19 -5.01
C ALA A 115 -7.83 2.83 -4.78
N LEU A 116 -9.17 2.77 -4.77
CA LEU A 116 -9.92 1.54 -4.53
C LEU A 116 -10.13 0.71 -5.80
N CYS A 117 -10.42 1.35 -6.93
CA CYS A 117 -10.80 0.66 -8.15
C CYS A 117 -10.25 1.29 -9.44
N ASN A 118 -9.24 2.16 -9.35
CA ASN A 118 -8.70 2.94 -10.50
C ASN A 118 -9.70 3.89 -11.16
N GLY A 119 -10.82 4.20 -10.48
CA GLY A 119 -11.86 5.06 -11.04
C GLY A 119 -12.80 4.32 -11.99
N ASP A 120 -12.69 2.99 -12.06
CA ASP A 120 -13.62 2.11 -12.74
C ASP A 120 -14.61 1.53 -11.72
N TYR A 121 -15.88 1.88 -11.85
CA TYR A 121 -16.93 1.44 -10.92
C TYR A 121 -17.49 0.06 -11.28
N ASP A 122 -17.23 -0.43 -12.49
CA ASP A 122 -17.76 -1.69 -13.02
C ASP A 122 -16.80 -2.88 -12.83
N ARG A 123 -15.68 -2.63 -12.13
CA ARG A 123 -14.62 -3.60 -11.86
C ARG A 123 -14.98 -4.65 -10.82
#